data_AF-A0A448UYV5-F1
#
_entry.id   AF-A0A448UYV5-F1
#
_cell.length_a   1.000
_cell.length_b   1.000
_cell.length_c   1.000
_cell.angle_alpha   90.00
_cell.angle_beta   90.00
_cell.angle_gamma   90.00
#
_symmetry.space_group_name_H-M   'P 1'
#
loop_
_entity.id
_entity.type
_entity.pdbx_description
1 polymer ?
#
loop_
_entity_poly.entity_id
_entity_poly.type
_entity_poly.pdbx_seq_one_letter_code
_entity_poly.pdbx_strand_id
1 'polypeptide(L)'
;MINELDASVSCVLQSRFLAIEPLKELEYAEQLPDHLGNPGGVVIYQRFRFFPETVITPEGVGEGTRITVEIGPMPVSVHEEVRASWRSTFARLDALLKEDAA
;
A
#
# COMPACT_ATOMS: atom_id res chain seq x y z
N MET A 1 -4.06 20.02 12.86
CA MET A 1 -3.39 19.78 14.15
C MET A 1 -3.27 18.27 14.30
N ILE A 2 -2.06 17.73 14.24
CA ILE A 2 -1.84 16.33 14.64
C ILE A 2 -1.88 16.38 16.17
N ASN A 3 -2.91 15.80 16.77
CA ASN A 3 -2.97 15.61 18.22
C ASN A 3 -1.71 14.87 18.67
N GLU A 4 -1.16 15.27 19.81
CA GLU A 4 0.00 14.65 20.43
C GLU A 4 -0.08 13.12 20.30
N LEU A 5 0.94 12.52 19.69
CA LEU A 5 1.05 11.08 19.44
C LEU A 5 1.06 10.38 20.79
N ASP A 6 -0.08 9.86 21.21
CA ASP A 6 -0.16 8.91 22.30
C ASP A 6 0.71 7.70 21.92
N ALA A 7 1.84 7.56 22.62
CA ALA A 7 2.83 6.52 22.37
C ALA A 7 2.27 5.10 22.56
N SER A 8 1.13 4.96 23.24
CA SER A 8 0.44 3.67 23.40
C SER A 8 -0.33 3.24 22.15
N VAL A 9 -0.55 4.14 21.19
CA VAL A 9 -1.29 3.89 19.94
C VAL A 9 -0.56 4.38 18.69
N SER A 10 0.72 4.73 18.80
CA SER A 10 1.53 5.22 17.68
C SER A 10 2.84 4.44 17.53
N CYS A 11 3.31 4.33 16.29
CA CYS A 11 4.59 3.72 15.96
C CYS A 11 5.31 4.57 14.90
N VAL A 12 6.64 4.56 14.92
CA VAL A 12 7.44 5.27 13.92
C VAL A 12 7.67 4.36 12.73
N LEU A 13 7.13 4.75 11.57
CA LEU A 13 7.46 4.14 10.28
C LEU A 13 8.50 5.02 9.58
N GLN A 14 9.60 4.38 9.13
CA GLN A 14 10.63 5.05 8.36
C GLN A 14 10.70 4.42 6.97
N SER A 15 10.44 5.23 5.95
CA SER A 15 10.40 4.77 4.57
C SER A 15 11.36 5.57 3.69
N ARG A 16 11.97 4.88 2.73
CA ARG A 16 12.86 5.49 1.72
C ARG A 16 12.43 5.05 0.34
N PHE A 17 12.13 6.02 -0.52
CA PHE A 17 11.85 5.78 -1.94
C PHE A 17 13.10 5.28 -2.66
N LEU A 18 12.92 4.21 -3.44
CA LEU A 18 13.95 3.60 -4.28
C LEU A 18 13.71 3.92 -5.76
N ALA A 19 12.44 3.98 -6.17
CA ALA A 19 12.03 4.41 -7.50
C ALA A 19 10.72 5.21 -7.43
N ILE A 20 10.65 6.31 -8.18
CA ILE A 20 9.43 7.08 -8.41
C ILE A 20 9.38 7.37 -9.90
N GLU A 21 8.65 6.53 -10.63
CA GLU A 21 8.37 6.70 -12.05
C GLU A 21 6.90 7.05 -12.21
N PRO A 22 6.55 8.32 -12.52
CA PRO A 22 5.17 8.76 -12.61
C PRO A 22 4.33 7.85 -13.51
N LEU A 23 3.17 7.42 -12.99
CA LEU A 23 2.20 6.56 -13.67
C LEU A 23 2.72 5.17 -14.09
N LYS A 24 3.91 4.77 -13.63
CA LYS A 24 4.53 3.49 -14.02
C LYS A 24 4.96 2.66 -12.83
N GLU A 25 5.74 3.23 -11.92
CA GLU A 25 6.29 2.48 -10.79
C GLU A 25 6.50 3.36 -9.55
N LEU A 26 6.19 2.79 -8.39
CA LEU A 26 6.58 3.33 -7.10
C LEU A 26 7.22 2.20 -6.31
N GLU A 27 8.48 2.36 -5.91
CA GLU A 27 9.18 1.41 -5.06
C GLU A 27 9.74 2.12 -3.83
N TYR A 28 9.52 1.54 -2.66
CA TYR A 28 10.12 2.02 -1.42
C TYR A 28 10.47 0.86 -0.49
N ALA A 29 11.49 1.12 0.33
CA ALA A 29 11.81 0.30 1.49
C ALA A 29 11.18 0.94 2.73
N GLU A 30 10.62 0.13 3.60
CA GLU A 30 10.00 0.54 4.86
C GLU A 30 10.58 -0.29 6.00
N GLN A 31 11.06 0.40 7.03
CA GLN A 31 11.51 -0.21 8.27
C GLN A 31 10.30 -0.43 9.17
N LEU A 32 10.03 -1.69 9.51
CA LEU A 32 8.95 -2.04 10.43
C LEU A 32 9.33 -1.70 11.87
N PRO A 33 8.38 -1.17 12.67
CA PRO A 33 8.63 -0.94 14.09
C PRO A 33 8.74 -2.27 14.85
N ASP A 34 9.42 -2.25 15.98
CA ASP A 34 9.39 -3.33 16.96
C ASP A 34 8.09 -3.30 17.79
N HIS A 35 7.94 -4.28 18.67
CA HIS A 35 6.78 -4.39 19.58
C HIS A 35 6.65 -3.23 20.59
N LEU A 36 7.66 -2.36 20.68
CA LEU A 36 7.67 -1.15 21.52
C LEU A 36 7.41 0.12 20.69
N GLY A 37 7.17 -0.01 19.38
CA GLY A 37 6.95 1.11 18.47
C GLY A 37 8.23 1.82 18.00
N ASN A 38 9.41 1.32 18.37
CA ASN A 38 10.70 1.88 17.95
C ASN A 38 11.11 1.34 16.57
N PRO A 39 12.02 2.00 15.85
CA PRO A 39 12.56 1.47 14.60
C PRO A 39 13.13 0.05 14.79
N GLY A 40 12.55 -0.94 14.10
CA GLY A 40 12.95 -2.34 14.20
C GLY A 40 14.07 -2.72 13.22
N GLY A 41 14.56 -3.96 13.31
CA GLY A 41 15.60 -4.48 12.42
C GLY A 41 15.10 -5.01 11.07
N VAL A 42 13.79 -5.08 10.87
CA VAL A 42 13.17 -5.65 9.67
C VAL A 42 12.89 -4.55 8.65
N VAL A 43 13.36 -4.76 7.42
CA VAL A 43 13.06 -3.90 6.28
C VAL A 43 12.23 -4.69 5.28
N ILE A 44 11.07 -4.16 4.92
CA ILE A 44 10.24 -4.67 3.83
C ILE A 44 10.36 -3.73 2.63
N TYR A 45 10.22 -4.29 1.44
CA TYR A 45 10.17 -3.57 0.19
C TYR A 45 8.75 -3.66 -0.34
N GLN A 46 8.21 -2.54 -0.78
CA GLN A 46 6.92 -2.47 -1.44
C GLN A 46 7.12 -1.88 -2.84
N ARG A 47 6.62 -2.57 -3.85
CA ARG A 47 6.62 -2.09 -5.24
C ARG A 47 5.22 -2.10 -5.80
N PHE A 48 4.82 -0.96 -6.35
CA PHE A 48 3.57 -0.75 -7.06
C PHE A 48 3.89 -0.55 -8.52
N ARG A 49 3.29 -1.36 -9.40
CA ARG A 49 3.37 -1.19 -10.85
C ARG A 49 2.01 -0.91 -11.44
N PHE A 50 1.96 0.10 -12.29
CA PHE A 50 0.73 0.60 -12.91
C PHE A 50 0.74 0.23 -14.39
N PHE A 51 -0.32 -0.44 -14.82
CA PHE A 51 -0.50 -0.88 -16.20
C PHE A 51 -1.78 -0.26 -16.75
N PRO A 52 -1.69 0.84 -17.52
CA PRO A 52 -2.82 1.35 -18.26
C PRO A 52 -3.28 0.30 -19.26
N GLU A 53 -4.52 -0.16 -19.14
CA GLU A 53 -5.06 -1.22 -19.99
C GLU A 53 -6.59 -1.09 -20.10
N THR A 54 -7.17 -1.76 -21.08
CA THR A 54 -8.63 -1.92 -21.16
C THR A 54 -9.08 -2.91 -20.09
N VAL A 55 -10.01 -2.48 -19.24
CA VAL A 55 -10.51 -3.30 -18.12
C VAL A 55 -12.02 -3.51 -18.23
N ILE A 56 -12.48 -4.64 -17.68
CA ILE A 56 -13.90 -4.93 -17.50
C ILE A 56 -14.30 -4.39 -16.13
N THR A 57 -15.24 -3.45 -16.13
CA THR A 57 -15.85 -2.87 -14.94
C THR A 57 -17.32 -3.32 -14.86
N PRO A 58 -17.97 -3.20 -13.68
CA PRO A 58 -19.42 -3.41 -13.58
C PRO A 58 -20.24 -2.55 -14.58
N GLU A 59 -19.71 -1.39 -14.98
CA GLU A 59 -20.34 -0.44 -15.91
C GLU A 59 -20.08 -0.77 -17.38
N GLY A 60 -19.18 -1.71 -17.69
CA GLY A 60 -18.84 -2.13 -19.05
C GLY A 60 -17.32 -2.23 -19.30
N VAL A 61 -16.95 -2.27 -20.57
CA VAL A 61 -15.53 -2.27 -21.00
C VAL A 61 -15.06 -0.83 -21.18
N GLY A 62 -13.96 -0.46 -20.53
CA GLY A 62 -13.43 0.91 -20.57
C GLY A 62 -11.93 0.98 -20.32
N GLU A 63 -11.41 2.21 -20.26
CA GLU A 63 -10.03 2.45 -19.83
C GLU A 63 -9.90 2.26 -18.32
N GLY A 64 -8.81 1.63 -17.89
CA GLY A 64 -8.48 1.50 -16.48
C GLY A 64 -7.00 1.28 -16.27
N THR A 65 -6.63 1.04 -15.01
CA THR A 65 -5.26 0.76 -14.62
C THR A 65 -5.23 -0.46 -13.73
N ARG A 66 -4.55 -1.52 -14.18
CA ARG A 66 -4.22 -2.65 -13.31
C ARG A 66 -3.03 -2.27 -12.45
N ILE A 67 -3.15 -2.50 -11.15
CA ILE A 67 -2.11 -2.26 -10.17
C ILE A 67 -1.59 -3.60 -9.68
N THR A 68 -0.29 -3.82 -9.78
CA THR A 68 0.38 -4.96 -9.13
C THR A 68 1.12 -4.47 -7.90
N VAL A 69 0.87 -5.10 -6.75
CA VAL A 69 1.55 -4.82 -5.48
C VAL A 69 2.43 -6.01 -5.11
N GLU A 70 3.74 -5.78 -5.05
CA GLU A 70 4.73 -6.75 -4.60
C GLU A 70 5.25 -6.32 -3.23
N ILE A 71 5.25 -7.23 -2.24
CA ILE A 71 5.76 -6.95 -0.90
C ILE A 71 6.65 -8.08 -0.42
N GLY A 72 7.83 -7.74 0.08
CA GLY A 72 8.71 -8.71 0.71
C GLY A 72 10.05 -8.12 1.16
N PRO A 73 10.86 -8.88 1.89
CA PRO A 73 10.60 -10.24 2.35
C PRO A 73 9.56 -10.28 3.48
N MET A 74 8.68 -11.29 3.47
CA MET A 74 7.72 -11.52 4.56
C MET A 74 7.59 -13.03 4.86
N PRO A 75 7.45 -13.43 6.13
CA PRO A 75 7.17 -14.81 6.50
C PRO A 75 5.90 -15.34 5.83
N VAL A 76 5.90 -16.60 5.40
CA VAL A 76 4.72 -17.24 4.77
C VAL A 76 3.49 -17.20 5.68
N SER A 77 3.69 -17.24 6.99
CA SER A 77 2.63 -17.18 7.99
C SER A 77 1.78 -15.90 7.93
N VAL A 78 2.28 -14.81 7.37
CA VAL A 78 1.54 -13.53 7.29
C VAL A 78 0.94 -13.25 5.90
N HIS A 79 1.17 -14.11 4.91
CA HIS A 79 0.79 -13.83 3.52
C HIS A 79 -0.73 -13.66 3.33
N GLU A 80 -1.56 -14.48 3.98
CA GLU A 80 -3.02 -14.37 3.89
C GLU A 80 -3.53 -13.08 4.55
N GLU A 81 -2.99 -12.72 5.70
CA GLU A 81 -3.37 -11.49 6.41
C GLU A 81 -3.02 -10.24 5.59
N VAL A 82 -1.81 -10.22 5.00
CA VAL A 82 -1.38 -9.13 4.12
C VAL A 82 -2.30 -9.03 2.90
N ARG A 83 -2.66 -10.16 2.28
CA ARG A 83 -3.59 -10.19 1.14
C ARG A 83 -4.97 -9.66 1.52
N ALA A 84 -5.50 -10.04 2.68
CA ALA A 84 -6.79 -9.57 3.17
C ALA A 84 -6.78 -8.06 3.45
N SER A 85 -5.70 -7.55 4.06
CA SER A 85 -5.50 -6.12 4.32
C SER A 85 -5.51 -5.32 3.02
N TRP A 86 -4.75 -5.75 2.00
CA TRP A 86 -4.76 -5.08 0.69
C TRP A 86 -6.12 -5.06 0.01
N ARG A 87 -6.86 -6.17 0.06
CA ARG A 87 -8.24 -6.22 -0.47
C ARG A 87 -9.13 -5.17 0.20
N SER A 88 -9.03 -5.01 1.51
CA SER A 88 -9.81 -3.98 2.23
C SER A 88 -9.37 -2.57 1.84
N THR A 89 -8.07 -2.31 1.75
CA THR A 89 -7.53 -1.01 1.30
C THR A 89 -8.01 -0.65 -0.11
N PHE A 90 -7.96 -1.59 -1.06
CA PHE A 90 -8.43 -1.35 -2.42
C PHE A 90 -9.95 -1.12 -2.50
N ALA A 91 -10.75 -1.79 -1.67
CA ALA A 91 -12.18 -1.52 -1.60
C ALA A 91 -12.47 -0.09 -1.09
N ARG A 92 -11.67 0.43 -0.14
CA ARG A 92 -11.78 1.82 0.32
C ARG A 92 -11.32 2.81 -0.74
N LEU A 93 -10.25 2.48 -1.47
CA LEU A 93 -9.78 3.30 -2.59
C LEU A 93 -10.84 3.40 -3.71
N ASP A 94 -11.48 2.29 -4.04
CA ASP A 94 -12.59 2.26 -5.02
C ASP A 94 -13.75 3.18 -4.59
N ALA A 95 -14.15 3.13 -3.32
CA ALA A 95 -15.18 4.03 -2.79
C ALA A 95 -14.77 5.50 -2.89
N LEU A 96 -13.53 5.84 -2.50
CA LEU A 96 -13.01 7.22 -2.56
C LEU A 96 -12.97 7.75 -4.00
N LEU A 97 -12.47 6.98 -4.95
CA LEU A 97 -12.37 7.40 -6.35
C LEU A 97 -13.75 7.60 -7.01
N LYS A 98 -14.78 6.89 -6.53
CA LYS A 98 -16.16 7.09 -6.98
C LYS A 98 -16.79 8.37 -6.40
N GLU A 99 -16.43 8.76 -5.19
CA GLU A 99 -16.86 10.03 -4.59
C GLU A 99 -16.25 11.23 -5.33
N ASP A 100 -14.97 11.16 -5.70
CA ASP A 100 -14.28 12.25 -6.43
C ASP A 100 -14.75 12.39 -7.89
N ALA A 101 -15.43 11.38 -8.45
CA ALA A 101 -15.96 11.39 -9.82
C ALA A 101 -17.40 11.91 -9.93
N ALA A 102 -18.08 12.20 -8.80
CA ALA A 102 -19.46 12.66 -8.71
C ALA A 102 -19.56 14.19 -8.53
#